data_AF-A0A843UV98-F1
#
_entry.id   AF-A0A843UV98-F1
#
_cell.length_a   1.000
_cell.length_b   1.000
_cell.length_c   1.000
_cell.angle_alpha   90.00
_cell.angle_beta   90.00
_cell.angle_gamma   90.00
#
_symmetry.space_group_name_H-M   'P 1'
#
loop_
_entity.id
_entity.type
_entity.pdbx_description
1 polymer ?
#
loop_
_entity_poly.entity_id
_entity_poly.type
_entity_poly.pdbx_seq_one_letter_code
_entity_poly.pdbx_strand_id
1 'polypeptide(L)'
;MFSIWSDNGRPVRVVCVTSGGTTVPLEHRCVRYIDNFSSGHRGATSTEYFVKAGYAVIFLHRRGTCQPYCRYLPEDSFLEFFELTNESTIQVCESHAEDVKKAIRDYHAAVDGGLLLKIPFTSIFDYLQILHIVAISMECLGPFGMFYLAAAVSDFYVPWEDMAEHKIQSAGGPLDMRLAPVPKMLSLLRKEWAPTAFCISFKADLALRKYQMHVVVANELVTRKEEVVVVTDGEKIKVCRDEQHSEVEEKLIDLLVERHSQYI
;
A
#
# COMPACT_ATOMS: atom_id res chain seq x y z
N MET A 1 -5.10 -7.25 -25.89
CA MET A 1 -4.82 -5.79 -25.89
C MET A 1 -5.89 -5.16 -25.00
N PHE A 2 -5.55 -4.86 -23.75
CA PHE A 2 -6.50 -4.21 -22.83
C PHE A 2 -6.73 -2.78 -23.31
N SER A 3 -7.99 -2.33 -23.34
CA SER A 3 -8.30 -0.94 -23.71
C SER A 3 -7.71 -0.02 -22.64
N ILE A 4 -6.74 0.80 -23.01
CA ILE A 4 -6.14 1.83 -22.15
C ILE A 4 -7.10 3.04 -22.03
N TRP A 5 -8.25 2.97 -22.70
CA TRP A 5 -9.23 4.03 -22.80
C TRP A 5 -10.48 3.67 -22.00
N SER A 6 -10.92 4.60 -21.17
CA SER A 6 -12.23 4.58 -20.52
C SER A 6 -13.34 4.70 -21.57
N ASP A 7 -14.58 4.36 -21.18
CA ASP A 7 -15.78 4.50 -22.02
C ASP A 7 -15.98 5.94 -22.55
N ASN A 8 -15.38 6.94 -21.88
CA ASN A 8 -15.40 8.35 -22.27
C ASN A 8 -14.22 8.77 -23.17
N GLY A 9 -13.42 7.83 -23.67
CA GLY A 9 -12.28 8.11 -24.56
C GLY A 9 -11.10 8.81 -23.90
N ARG A 10 -11.00 8.79 -22.56
CA ARG A 10 -9.82 9.28 -21.82
C ARG A 10 -8.91 8.12 -21.39
N PRO A 11 -7.58 8.30 -21.37
CA PRO A 11 -6.66 7.28 -20.86
C PRO A 11 -6.99 6.97 -19.39
N VAL A 12 -7.12 5.69 -19.04
CA VAL A 12 -7.33 5.26 -17.66
C VAL A 12 -6.03 5.46 -16.90
N ARG A 13 -6.06 6.28 -15.85
CA ARG A 13 -4.93 6.41 -14.92
C ARG A 13 -4.93 5.23 -13.97
N VAL A 14 -3.78 4.60 -13.81
CA VAL A 14 -3.63 3.42 -12.94
C VAL A 14 -2.59 3.71 -11.88
N VAL A 15 -2.88 3.38 -10.63
CA VAL A 15 -1.92 3.50 -9.52
C VAL A 15 -1.69 2.16 -8.84
N CYS A 16 -0.41 1.79 -8.66
CA CYS A 16 -0.02 0.72 -7.76
C CYS A 16 0.22 1.29 -6.37
N VAL A 17 -0.69 1.00 -5.43
CA VAL A 17 -0.55 1.33 -4.01
C VAL A 17 0.05 0.15 -3.29
N THR A 18 1.20 0.35 -2.65
CA THR A 18 1.77 -0.67 -1.74
C THR A 18 1.44 -0.32 -0.29
N SER A 19 1.02 -1.31 0.50
CA SER A 19 0.55 -1.09 1.88
C SER A 19 0.92 -2.21 2.84
N GLY A 20 1.13 -1.85 4.11
CA GLY A 20 1.49 -2.79 5.17
C GLY A 20 2.99 -3.12 5.22
N GLY A 21 3.35 -4.01 6.14
CA GLY A 21 4.73 -4.40 6.42
C GLY A 21 5.19 -5.67 5.70
N THR A 22 6.46 -5.77 5.33
CA THR A 22 7.06 -7.03 4.88
C THR A 22 7.64 -7.82 6.04
N THR A 23 7.51 -9.15 6.01
CA THR A 23 8.29 -10.04 6.89
C THR A 23 9.60 -10.49 6.24
N VAL A 24 10.59 -10.78 7.08
CA VAL A 24 11.81 -11.50 6.70
C VAL A 24 11.80 -12.84 7.43
N PRO A 25 11.50 -13.96 6.74
CA PRO A 25 11.61 -15.27 7.35
C PRO A 25 13.07 -15.57 7.68
N LEU A 26 13.30 -16.22 8.83
CA LEU A 26 14.64 -16.60 9.30
C LEU A 26 15.00 -18.04 8.91
N GLU A 27 14.00 -18.84 8.56
CA GLU A 27 14.10 -20.25 8.21
C GLU A 27 13.24 -20.55 6.96
N HIS A 28 13.61 -21.54 6.14
CA HIS A 28 12.79 -21.97 4.99
C HIS A 28 11.42 -22.46 5.46
N ARG A 29 11.39 -23.32 6.47
CA ARG A 29 10.17 -23.69 7.20
C ARG A 29 9.94 -22.68 8.31
N CYS A 30 9.57 -21.48 7.89
CA CYS A 30 9.47 -20.30 8.72
C CYS A 30 8.62 -20.54 9.97
N VAL A 31 9.26 -20.47 11.14
CA VAL A 31 8.59 -20.36 12.43
C VAL A 31 8.75 -18.95 12.99
N ARG A 32 9.87 -18.30 12.65
CA ARG A 32 10.22 -16.97 13.13
C ARG A 32 10.52 -16.04 11.95
N TYR A 33 10.15 -14.78 12.13
CA TYR A 33 10.42 -13.74 11.15
C TYR A 33 10.65 -12.40 11.84
N ILE A 34 11.35 -11.50 11.14
CA ILE A 34 11.42 -10.08 11.48
C ILE A 34 10.25 -9.40 10.75
N ASP A 35 9.52 -8.51 11.42
CA ASP A 35 8.40 -7.78 10.81
C ASP A 35 8.67 -6.27 10.83
N ASN A 36 8.36 -5.61 9.71
CA ASN A 36 8.37 -4.16 9.63
C ASN A 36 6.96 -3.66 9.93
N PHE A 37 6.76 -3.09 11.12
CA PHE A 37 5.43 -2.68 11.56
C PHE A 37 4.78 -1.65 10.62
N SER A 38 3.61 -2.00 10.10
CA SER A 38 2.69 -1.08 9.43
C SER A 38 1.29 -1.67 9.45
N SER A 39 0.33 -0.95 10.01
CA SER A 39 -1.08 -1.38 10.06
C SER A 39 -1.78 -1.33 8.70
N GLY A 40 -1.14 -0.77 7.67
CA GLY A 40 -1.71 -0.63 6.33
C GLY A 40 -2.76 0.48 6.16
N HIS A 41 -3.10 1.21 7.22
CA HIS A 41 -4.15 2.24 7.21
C HIS A 41 -3.94 3.30 6.13
N ARG A 42 -2.74 3.90 6.03
CA ARG A 42 -2.45 4.93 5.02
C ARG A 42 -2.73 4.43 3.62
N GLY A 43 -2.21 3.25 3.26
CA GLY A 43 -2.39 2.70 1.92
C GLY A 43 -3.85 2.33 1.64
N ALA A 44 -4.57 1.79 2.62
CA ALA A 44 -6.00 1.50 2.52
C ALA A 44 -6.82 2.77 2.28
N THR A 45 -6.66 3.79 3.13
CA THR A 45 -7.36 5.08 2.99
C THR A 45 -6.98 5.78 1.68
N SER A 46 -5.70 5.80 1.32
CA SER A 46 -5.24 6.37 0.04
C SER A 46 -5.88 5.69 -1.17
N THR A 47 -6.08 4.37 -1.11
CA THR A 47 -6.73 3.61 -2.18
C THR A 47 -8.17 4.06 -2.41
N GLU A 48 -8.94 4.27 -1.34
CA GLU A 48 -10.32 4.78 -1.44
C GLU A 48 -10.37 6.14 -2.12
N TYR A 49 -9.46 7.05 -1.74
CA TYR A 49 -9.39 8.38 -2.36
C TYR A 49 -8.88 8.35 -3.81
N PHE A 50 -7.96 7.45 -4.16
CA PHE A 50 -7.55 7.27 -5.56
C PHE A 50 -8.71 6.75 -6.43
N VAL A 51 -9.48 5.78 -5.94
CA VAL A 51 -10.69 5.30 -6.65
C VAL A 51 -11.70 6.45 -6.79
N LYS A 52 -11.95 7.23 -5.72
CA LYS A 52 -12.81 8.42 -5.75
C LYS A 52 -12.33 9.46 -6.78
N ALA A 53 -11.01 9.59 -6.97
CA ALA A 53 -10.39 10.47 -7.96
C ALA A 53 -10.37 9.88 -9.39
N GLY A 54 -10.96 8.70 -9.61
CA GLY A 54 -11.11 8.08 -10.94
C GLY A 54 -9.93 7.24 -11.41
N TYR A 55 -9.05 6.80 -10.50
CA TYR A 55 -7.97 5.86 -10.83
C TYR A 55 -8.47 4.41 -10.73
N ALA A 56 -7.94 3.55 -11.60
CA ALA A 56 -7.88 2.13 -11.32
C ALA A 56 -6.70 1.85 -10.38
N VAL A 57 -6.91 1.06 -9.33
CA VAL A 57 -5.93 0.82 -8.27
C VAL A 57 -5.53 -0.64 -8.20
N ILE A 58 -4.22 -0.90 -8.29
CA ILE A 58 -3.60 -2.17 -7.90
C ILE A 58 -3.15 -2.03 -6.44
N PHE A 59 -3.88 -2.66 -5.53
CA PHE A 59 -3.61 -2.63 -4.09
C PHE A 59 -2.76 -3.83 -3.67
N LEU A 60 -1.44 -3.64 -3.71
CA LEU A 60 -0.45 -4.61 -3.24
C LEU A 60 -0.30 -4.48 -1.72
N HIS A 61 -0.79 -5.45 -0.96
CA HIS A 61 -0.94 -5.30 0.50
C HIS A 61 -0.49 -6.50 1.32
N ARG A 62 -0.02 -6.23 2.54
CA ARG A 62 0.29 -7.28 3.52
C ARG A 62 -0.99 -7.99 3.98
N ARG A 63 -1.01 -9.32 3.91
CA ARG A 63 -2.09 -10.13 4.48
C ARG A 63 -2.30 -9.80 5.96
N GLY A 64 -3.57 -9.69 6.36
CA GLY A 64 -3.96 -9.38 7.74
C GLY A 64 -3.77 -7.91 8.15
N THR A 65 -3.48 -7.01 7.21
CA THR A 65 -3.47 -5.56 7.47
C THR A 65 -4.75 -4.90 6.96
N CYS A 66 -4.93 -3.62 7.35
CA CYS A 66 -6.07 -2.80 6.96
C CYS A 66 -6.28 -2.82 5.44
N GLN A 67 -7.53 -3.02 5.02
CA GLN A 67 -7.95 -3.03 3.63
C GLN A 67 -8.88 -1.85 3.33
N PRO A 68 -8.87 -1.32 2.09
CA PRO A 68 -9.82 -0.29 1.68
C PRO A 68 -11.25 -0.76 1.91
N TYR A 69 -12.10 0.16 2.37
CA TYR A 69 -13.51 -0.01 2.76
C TYR A 69 -13.75 -0.85 4.02
N CYS A 70 -12.77 -1.65 4.45
CA CYS A 70 -12.87 -2.45 5.68
C CYS A 70 -12.25 -1.76 6.91
N ARG A 71 -11.69 -0.56 6.77
CA ARG A 71 -10.96 0.14 7.84
C ARG A 71 -11.80 0.65 9.01
N TYR A 72 -13.11 0.72 8.84
CA TYR A 72 -14.08 1.05 9.90
C TYR A 72 -14.63 -0.21 10.58
N LEU A 73 -14.20 -1.39 10.14
CA LEU A 73 -14.54 -2.66 10.75
C LEU A 73 -13.58 -2.93 11.92
N PRO A 74 -14.06 -3.42 13.10
CA PRO A 74 -13.25 -3.73 14.24
C PRO A 74 -12.25 -4.83 13.88
N GLU A 75 -11.07 -4.72 14.46
CA GLU A 75 -9.95 -5.61 14.17
C GLU A 75 -10.12 -6.99 14.85
N ASP A 76 -10.82 -7.05 16.00
CA ASP A 76 -10.78 -8.22 16.88
C ASP A 76 -11.95 -9.20 16.75
N SER A 77 -13.19 -8.72 16.56
CA SER A 77 -14.36 -9.60 16.49
C SER A 77 -15.40 -9.14 15.46
N PHE A 78 -15.29 -9.68 14.26
CA PHE A 78 -16.28 -9.47 13.19
C PHE A 78 -17.71 -9.85 13.60
N LEU A 79 -17.86 -10.79 14.54
CA LEU A 79 -19.17 -11.23 15.02
C LEU A 79 -19.93 -10.13 15.78
N GLU A 80 -19.25 -9.10 16.30
CA GLU A 80 -19.89 -7.98 16.99
C GLU A 80 -20.79 -7.13 16.08
N PHE A 81 -20.61 -7.25 14.76
CA PHE A 81 -21.48 -6.60 13.80
C PHE A 81 -22.78 -7.30 13.54
N PHE A 82 -22.93 -8.54 13.97
CA PHE A 82 -24.06 -9.35 13.55
C PHE A 82 -24.88 -9.77 14.75
N GLU A 83 -26.19 -9.67 14.58
CA GLU A 83 -27.17 -10.14 15.55
C GLU A 83 -28.14 -11.11 14.88
N LEU A 84 -28.68 -12.02 15.70
CA LEU A 84 -29.73 -12.93 15.28
C LEU A 84 -31.08 -12.25 15.50
N THR A 85 -31.86 -12.07 14.44
CA THR A 85 -33.25 -11.59 14.55
C THR A 85 -34.20 -12.70 14.98
N ASN A 86 -33.91 -13.92 14.56
CA ASN A 86 -34.57 -15.17 14.88
C ASN A 86 -33.56 -16.32 14.69
N GLU A 87 -33.94 -17.57 14.94
CA GLU A 87 -33.01 -18.71 14.86
C GLU A 87 -32.42 -18.97 13.44
N SER A 88 -32.94 -18.32 12.39
CA SER A 88 -32.54 -18.59 11.00
C SER A 88 -31.97 -17.39 10.24
N THR A 89 -32.01 -16.18 10.80
CA THR A 89 -31.68 -14.95 10.06
C THR A 89 -30.68 -14.08 10.83
N ILE A 90 -29.58 -13.75 10.15
CA ILE A 90 -28.51 -12.88 10.64
C ILE A 90 -28.71 -11.49 10.03
N GLN A 91 -28.60 -10.44 10.83
CA GLN A 91 -28.58 -9.04 10.37
C GLN A 91 -27.40 -8.28 10.95
N VAL A 92 -27.09 -7.13 10.37
CA VAL A 92 -26.07 -6.22 10.92
C VAL A 92 -26.69 -5.42 12.07
N CYS A 93 -25.99 -5.31 13.20
CA CYS A 93 -26.36 -4.47 14.34
C CYS A 93 -26.64 -3.03 13.88
N GLU A 94 -27.74 -2.44 14.37
CA GLU A 94 -28.20 -1.10 13.95
C GLU A 94 -27.12 -0.02 14.11
N SER A 95 -26.30 -0.11 15.17
CA SER A 95 -25.19 0.81 15.45
C SER A 95 -24.11 0.85 14.36
N HIS A 96 -24.03 -0.19 13.53
CA HIS A 96 -23.01 -0.35 12.49
C HIS A 96 -23.60 -0.49 11.08
N ALA A 97 -24.93 -0.49 10.96
CA ALA A 97 -25.63 -0.78 9.73
C ALA A 97 -25.21 0.16 8.59
N GLU A 98 -25.11 1.46 8.85
CA GLU A 98 -24.76 2.44 7.82
C GLU A 98 -23.28 2.35 7.39
N ASP A 99 -22.35 2.12 8.31
CA ASP A 99 -20.93 1.94 7.98
C ASP A 99 -20.70 0.67 7.15
N VAL A 100 -21.30 -0.45 7.56
CA VAL A 100 -21.20 -1.73 6.83
C VAL A 100 -21.87 -1.63 5.46
N LYS A 101 -23.05 -1.02 5.38
CA LYS A 101 -23.78 -0.82 4.11
C LYS A 101 -22.99 0.07 3.15
N LYS A 102 -22.37 1.14 3.65
CA LYS A 102 -21.49 2.00 2.86
C LYS A 102 -20.26 1.22 2.38
N ALA A 103 -19.57 0.51 3.28
CA ALA A 103 -18.41 -0.31 2.94
C ALA A 103 -18.70 -1.34 1.85
N ILE A 104 -19.80 -2.09 1.98
CA ILE A 104 -20.24 -3.08 0.97
C ILE A 104 -20.51 -2.40 -0.36
N ARG A 105 -21.29 -1.31 -0.37
CA ARG A 105 -21.64 -0.59 -1.59
C ARG A 105 -20.40 -0.09 -2.32
N ASP A 106 -19.52 0.60 -1.61
CA ASP A 106 -18.35 1.26 -2.20
C ASP A 106 -17.32 0.21 -2.66
N TYR A 107 -17.16 -0.88 -1.90
CA TYR A 107 -16.31 -2.01 -2.29
C TYR A 107 -16.79 -2.68 -3.59
N HIS A 108 -18.08 -3.02 -3.67
CA HIS A 108 -18.65 -3.65 -4.87
C HIS A 108 -18.58 -2.71 -6.07
N ALA A 109 -18.90 -1.42 -5.89
CA ALA A 109 -18.77 -0.44 -6.96
C ALA A 109 -17.33 -0.37 -7.51
N ALA A 110 -16.31 -0.41 -6.63
CA ALA A 110 -14.91 -0.39 -7.04
C ALA A 110 -14.47 -1.69 -7.75
N VAL A 111 -14.90 -2.86 -7.27
CA VAL A 111 -14.52 -4.15 -7.85
C VAL A 111 -15.26 -4.43 -9.14
N ASP A 112 -16.59 -4.28 -9.15
CA ASP A 112 -17.44 -4.57 -10.31
C ASP A 112 -17.20 -3.56 -11.44
N GLY A 113 -16.82 -2.33 -11.09
CA GLY A 113 -16.35 -1.31 -12.03
C GLY A 113 -14.92 -1.54 -12.56
N GLY A 114 -14.21 -2.58 -12.12
CA GLY A 114 -12.84 -2.86 -12.55
C GLY A 114 -11.80 -1.85 -12.03
N LEU A 115 -12.12 -1.09 -10.99
CA LEU A 115 -11.28 -0.03 -10.43
C LEU A 115 -10.38 -0.49 -9.28
N LEU A 116 -10.57 -1.71 -8.74
CA LEU A 116 -9.76 -2.20 -7.63
C LEU A 116 -9.32 -3.66 -7.85
N LEU A 117 -8.01 -3.87 -7.93
CA LEU A 117 -7.37 -5.19 -7.91
C LEU A 117 -6.54 -5.34 -6.64
N LYS A 118 -6.88 -6.31 -5.78
CA LYS A 118 -6.13 -6.58 -4.54
C LYS A 118 -5.14 -7.73 -4.74
N ILE A 119 -3.86 -7.50 -4.45
CA ILE A 119 -2.82 -8.54 -4.54
C ILE A 119 -2.14 -8.66 -3.16
N PRO A 120 -2.26 -9.80 -2.47
CA PRO A 120 -1.66 -9.96 -1.15
C PRO A 120 -0.19 -10.37 -1.22
N PHE A 121 0.63 -9.87 -0.29
CA PHE A 121 1.98 -10.36 0.01
C PHE A 121 2.13 -10.62 1.52
N THR A 122 3.21 -11.32 1.90
CA THR A 122 3.58 -11.49 3.31
C THR A 122 5.05 -11.16 3.51
N SER A 123 5.93 -11.87 2.80
CA SER A 123 7.36 -11.72 2.94
C SER A 123 7.93 -10.63 2.04
N ILE A 124 9.17 -10.22 2.33
CA ILE A 124 9.96 -9.37 1.45
C ILE A 124 10.15 -10.02 0.06
N PHE A 125 10.28 -11.35 -0.02
CA PHE A 125 10.43 -12.05 -1.30
C PHE A 125 9.19 -11.92 -2.17
N ASP A 126 8.01 -12.19 -1.58
CA ASP A 126 6.73 -12.04 -2.27
C ASP A 126 6.56 -10.60 -2.76
N TYR A 127 6.80 -9.63 -1.86
CA TYR A 127 6.68 -8.21 -2.16
C TYR A 127 7.56 -7.80 -3.35
N LEU A 128 8.84 -8.21 -3.35
CA LEU A 128 9.78 -7.84 -4.40
C LEU A 128 9.43 -8.46 -5.75
N GLN A 129 9.03 -9.73 -5.78
CA GLN A 129 8.64 -10.41 -7.02
C GLN A 129 7.34 -9.83 -7.58
N ILE A 130 6.33 -9.63 -6.74
CA ILE A 130 5.06 -9.08 -7.18
C ILE A 130 5.22 -7.63 -7.63
N LEU A 131 5.97 -6.80 -6.90
CA LEU A 131 6.25 -5.42 -7.31
C LEU A 131 6.95 -5.38 -8.67
N HIS A 132 7.92 -6.26 -8.92
CA HIS A 132 8.58 -6.36 -10.22
C HIS A 132 7.58 -6.70 -11.33
N ILE A 133 6.73 -7.72 -11.13
CA ILE A 133 5.71 -8.15 -12.12
C ILE A 133 4.70 -7.03 -12.39
N VAL A 134 4.23 -6.34 -11.36
CA VAL A 134 3.31 -5.19 -11.50
C VAL A 134 4.02 -4.05 -12.25
N ALA A 135 5.27 -3.75 -11.92
CA ALA A 135 6.03 -2.69 -12.54
C ALA A 135 6.20 -2.86 -14.04
N ILE A 136 6.70 -4.02 -14.49
CA ILE A 136 6.86 -4.32 -15.91
C ILE A 136 5.51 -4.37 -16.65
N SER A 137 4.45 -4.82 -15.97
CA SER A 137 3.10 -4.85 -16.57
C SER A 137 2.54 -3.44 -16.80
N MET A 138 2.84 -2.52 -15.87
CA MET A 138 2.44 -1.11 -15.94
C MET A 138 3.32 -0.26 -16.85
N GLU A 139 4.46 -0.75 -17.35
CA GLU A 139 5.35 -0.02 -18.25
C GLU A 139 4.60 0.54 -19.47
N CYS A 140 3.69 -0.26 -20.03
CA CYS A 140 2.87 0.12 -21.19
C CYS A 140 1.94 1.32 -20.96
N LEU A 141 1.68 1.70 -19.71
CA LEU A 141 0.86 2.85 -19.35
C LEU A 141 1.64 4.17 -19.43
N GLY A 142 2.97 4.11 -19.55
CA GLY A 142 3.80 5.29 -19.70
C GLY A 142 3.60 6.28 -18.53
N PRO A 143 3.38 7.57 -18.81
CA PRO A 143 3.13 8.58 -17.78
C PRO A 143 1.75 8.49 -17.12
N PHE A 144 0.84 7.62 -17.58
CA PHE A 144 -0.48 7.41 -16.94
C PHE A 144 -0.43 6.39 -15.78
N GLY A 145 0.70 5.69 -15.62
CA GLY A 145 0.95 4.78 -14.50
C GLY A 145 1.59 5.51 -13.32
N MET A 146 1.12 5.25 -12.11
CA MET A 146 1.66 5.80 -10.86
C MET A 146 2.07 4.70 -9.88
N PHE A 147 3.15 4.91 -9.15
CA PHE A 147 3.55 4.07 -8.01
C PHE A 147 3.47 4.86 -6.71
N TYR A 148 2.60 4.43 -5.80
CA TYR A 148 2.45 5.00 -4.46
C TYR A 148 3.00 4.00 -3.43
N LEU A 149 4.26 4.19 -3.06
CA LEU A 149 5.06 3.19 -2.34
C LEU A 149 5.01 3.37 -0.82
N ALA A 150 3.84 3.13 -0.21
CA ALA A 150 3.60 3.31 1.23
C ALA A 150 3.84 2.05 2.10
N ALA A 151 4.29 0.93 1.52
CA ALA A 151 4.64 -0.26 2.29
C ALA A 151 5.90 -0.03 3.16
N ALA A 152 5.91 -0.60 4.36
CA ALA A 152 7.08 -0.66 5.22
C ALA A 152 7.96 -1.84 4.82
N VAL A 153 8.82 -1.60 3.83
CA VAL A 153 9.71 -2.62 3.26
C VAL A 153 10.94 -2.80 4.14
N SER A 154 11.30 -4.04 4.43
CA SER A 154 12.51 -4.38 5.19
C SER A 154 13.76 -3.90 4.46
N ASP A 155 14.66 -3.20 5.17
CA ASP A 155 15.93 -2.74 4.59
C ASP A 155 17.01 -3.86 4.63
N PHE A 156 16.80 -4.91 5.42
CA PHE A 156 17.69 -6.07 5.57
C PHE A 156 16.91 -7.37 5.46
N TYR A 157 17.56 -8.44 5.01
CA TYR A 157 16.97 -9.78 4.87
C TYR A 157 18.01 -10.88 5.09
N VAL A 158 17.58 -12.14 5.28
CA VAL A 158 18.48 -13.31 5.24
C VAL A 158 18.48 -13.85 3.80
N PRO A 159 19.62 -13.96 3.11
CA PRO A 159 19.69 -14.60 1.80
C PRO A 159 19.15 -16.03 1.83
N TRP A 160 18.42 -16.43 0.79
CA TRP A 160 17.77 -17.75 0.75
C TRP A 160 18.76 -18.91 0.95
N GLU A 161 19.96 -18.77 0.40
CA GLU A 161 21.06 -19.75 0.51
C GLU A 161 21.67 -19.84 1.91
N ASP A 162 21.52 -18.80 2.73
CA ASP A 162 22.04 -18.73 4.11
C ASP A 162 20.98 -19.12 5.16
N MET A 163 19.73 -19.32 4.76
CA MET A 163 18.66 -19.67 5.69
C MET A 163 18.77 -21.11 6.20
N ALA A 164 18.44 -21.31 7.47
CA ALA A 164 18.26 -22.64 8.03
C ALA A 164 16.99 -23.30 7.44
N GLU A 165 17.06 -24.59 7.09
CA GLU A 165 15.89 -25.34 6.58
C GLU A 165 14.78 -25.47 7.65
N HIS A 166 15.16 -25.57 8.92
CA HIS A 166 14.25 -25.86 10.05
C HIS A 166 14.39 -24.83 11.17
N LYS A 167 13.37 -24.82 12.06
CA LYS A 167 13.33 -24.01 13.29
C LYS A 167 14.68 -23.98 13.99
N ILE A 168 15.25 -22.78 14.12
CA ILE A 168 16.50 -22.55 14.85
C ILE A 168 16.31 -22.97 16.32
N GLN A 169 17.22 -23.80 16.85
CA GLN A 169 17.10 -24.38 18.19
C GLN A 169 17.57 -23.38 19.26
N SER A 170 16.83 -23.28 20.37
CA SER A 170 17.13 -22.34 21.46
C SER A 170 18.07 -22.90 22.54
N ALA A 171 18.43 -24.18 22.47
CA ALA A 171 19.27 -24.84 23.48
C ALA A 171 20.77 -24.49 23.36
N GLY A 172 21.19 -23.87 22.25
CA GLY A 172 22.60 -23.61 21.94
C GLY A 172 23.19 -22.33 22.53
N GLY A 173 22.41 -21.54 23.28
CA GLY A 173 22.83 -20.23 23.78
C GLY A 173 22.26 -19.05 22.96
N PRO A 174 22.88 -17.86 23.02
CA PRO A 174 22.39 -16.68 22.30
C PRO A 174 22.42 -16.90 20.77
N LEU A 175 21.48 -16.25 20.07
CA LEU A 175 21.36 -16.35 18.61
C LEU A 175 21.95 -15.10 17.94
N ASP A 176 23.04 -15.29 17.20
CA ASP A 176 23.60 -14.27 16.30
C ASP A 176 22.99 -14.42 14.91
N MET A 177 22.46 -13.32 14.36
CA MET A 177 21.90 -13.29 13.00
C MET A 177 22.67 -12.33 12.11
N ARG A 178 23.06 -12.81 10.93
CA ARG A 178 23.64 -11.98 9.87
C ARG A 178 22.57 -11.68 8.83
N LEU A 179 22.33 -10.39 8.60
CA LEU A 179 21.38 -9.92 7.61
C LEU A 179 22.13 -9.20 6.49
N ALA A 180 21.73 -9.45 5.25
CA ALA A 180 22.19 -8.74 4.07
C ALA A 180 21.29 -7.52 3.80
N PRO A 181 21.82 -6.41 3.26
CA PRO A 181 20.99 -5.28 2.84
C PRO A 181 20.12 -5.69 1.63
N VAL A 182 18.85 -5.26 1.63
CA VAL A 182 17.96 -5.49 0.50
C VAL A 182 18.44 -4.66 -0.71
N PRO A 183 18.41 -5.22 -1.94
CA PRO A 183 18.79 -4.48 -3.14
C PRO A 183 18.01 -3.18 -3.32
N LYS A 184 18.57 -2.21 -4.04
CA LYS A 184 17.98 -0.86 -4.22
C LYS A 184 16.87 -0.85 -5.26
N MET A 185 15.77 -1.55 -4.99
CA MET A 185 14.69 -1.84 -5.95
C MET A 185 14.00 -0.58 -6.51
N LEU A 186 13.91 0.49 -5.71
CA LEU A 186 13.40 1.78 -6.17
C LEU A 186 14.18 2.35 -7.36
N SER A 187 15.48 2.05 -7.45
CA SER A 187 16.31 2.46 -8.58
C SER A 187 15.99 1.66 -9.84
N LEU A 188 15.74 0.36 -9.70
CA LEU A 188 15.36 -0.51 -10.81
C LEU A 188 13.97 -0.14 -11.35
N LEU A 189 13.01 0.13 -10.45
CA LEU A 189 11.69 0.63 -10.82
C LEU A 189 11.78 1.87 -11.72
N ARG A 190 12.60 2.85 -11.33
CA ARG A 190 12.76 4.14 -12.01
C ARG A 190 13.56 4.11 -13.30
N LYS A 191 14.42 3.11 -13.49
CA LYS A 191 15.37 3.07 -14.61
C LYS A 191 15.08 1.97 -15.62
N GLU A 192 14.47 0.88 -15.17
CA GLU A 192 14.36 -0.35 -15.95
C GLU A 192 12.93 -0.85 -16.04
N TRP A 193 12.17 -0.87 -14.94
CA TRP A 193 10.85 -1.56 -14.95
C TRP A 193 9.69 -0.67 -15.38
N ALA A 194 9.67 0.59 -14.95
CA ALA A 194 8.62 1.54 -15.29
C ALA A 194 9.18 2.98 -15.33
N PRO A 195 10.13 3.27 -16.24
CA PRO A 195 10.94 4.49 -16.19
C PRO A 195 10.15 5.79 -16.39
N THR A 196 9.01 5.72 -17.06
CA THR A 196 8.12 6.86 -17.33
C THR A 196 6.96 6.95 -16.36
N ALA A 197 6.84 6.05 -15.38
CA ALA A 197 5.73 6.08 -14.43
C ALA A 197 5.94 7.14 -13.35
N PHE A 198 4.84 7.71 -12.85
CA PHE A 198 4.89 8.68 -11.77
C PHE A 198 5.15 8.02 -10.41
N CYS A 199 6.39 8.05 -9.92
CA CYS A 199 6.74 7.39 -8.65
C CYS A 199 6.76 8.33 -7.43
N ILE A 200 6.09 7.86 -6.38
CA ILE A 200 5.95 8.49 -5.07
C ILE A 200 6.47 7.52 -4.01
N SER A 201 7.30 8.00 -3.08
CA SER A 201 7.85 7.18 -2.00
C SER A 201 7.63 7.78 -0.62
N PHE A 202 7.61 6.93 0.40
CA PHE A 202 7.47 7.31 1.81
C PHE A 202 8.80 7.09 2.53
N LYS A 203 9.64 8.13 2.63
CA LYS A 203 10.92 8.13 3.35
C LYS A 203 11.35 9.57 3.68
N ALA A 204 12.38 9.74 4.51
CA ALA A 204 12.97 11.05 4.79
C ALA A 204 13.56 11.71 3.52
N ASP A 205 13.70 13.04 3.54
CA ASP A 205 14.10 13.95 2.43
C ASP A 205 15.20 13.46 1.46
N LEU A 206 16.11 12.58 1.91
CA LEU A 206 17.21 12.03 1.11
C LEU A 206 16.78 11.10 -0.04
N ALA A 207 15.53 10.63 -0.08
CA ALA A 207 15.07 9.70 -1.12
C ALA A 207 14.90 10.36 -2.50
N LEU A 208 14.58 11.67 -2.54
CA LEU A 208 14.23 12.37 -3.78
C LEU A 208 15.39 12.36 -4.79
N ARG A 209 16.58 12.80 -4.36
CA ARG A 209 17.79 12.81 -5.20
C ARG A 209 18.42 11.43 -5.38
N LYS A 210 18.35 10.58 -4.35
CA LYS A 210 19.01 9.26 -4.37
C LYS A 210 18.35 8.29 -5.35
N TYR A 211 17.01 8.32 -5.43
CA TYR A 211 16.25 7.39 -6.28
C TYR A 211 15.52 8.10 -7.42
N GLN A 212 15.73 9.41 -7.60
CA GLN A 212 15.07 10.22 -8.62
C GLN A 212 13.53 10.14 -8.53
N MET A 213 12.98 10.10 -7.31
CA MET A 213 11.53 10.07 -7.13
C MET A 213 10.90 11.40 -7.54
N HIS A 214 9.70 11.37 -8.11
CA HIS A 214 8.98 12.63 -8.42
C HIS A 214 8.48 13.30 -7.16
N VAL A 215 8.02 12.50 -6.19
CA VAL A 215 7.52 12.97 -4.91
C VAL A 215 8.01 12.08 -3.77
N VAL A 216 8.38 12.72 -2.66
CA VAL A 216 8.63 12.04 -1.39
C VAL A 216 7.61 12.56 -0.37
N VAL A 217 6.84 11.67 0.22
CA VAL A 217 5.93 12.00 1.32
C VAL A 217 6.62 11.63 2.62
N ALA A 218 7.07 12.62 3.36
CA ALA A 218 7.64 12.47 4.68
C ALA A 218 6.55 12.52 5.74
N ASN A 219 6.57 11.58 6.67
CA ASN A 219 5.65 11.55 7.80
C ASN A 219 6.37 11.06 9.05
N GLU A 220 6.17 11.75 10.16
CA GLU A 220 6.69 11.30 11.45
C GLU A 220 5.73 10.28 12.07
N LEU A 221 6.25 9.26 12.75
CA LEU A 221 5.44 8.15 13.25
C LEU A 221 4.30 8.63 14.16
N VAL A 222 4.56 9.66 14.98
CA VAL A 222 3.63 10.21 15.97
C VAL A 222 2.52 11.04 15.31
N THR A 223 2.87 11.88 14.33
CA THR A 223 1.94 12.84 13.70
C THR A 223 1.39 12.38 12.36
N ARG A 224 1.74 11.16 11.90
CA ARG A 224 1.41 10.65 10.55
C ARG A 224 -0.07 10.70 10.15
N LYS A 225 -0.98 10.70 11.13
CA LYS A 225 -2.43 10.79 10.91
C LYS A 225 -2.93 12.24 10.81
N GLU A 226 -2.17 13.18 11.37
CA GLU A 226 -2.53 14.59 11.45
C GLU A 226 -1.84 15.41 10.35
N GLU A 227 -0.59 15.09 10.01
CA GLU A 227 0.15 15.81 9.00
C GLU A 227 1.17 14.95 8.25
N VAL A 228 1.43 15.37 7.01
CA VAL A 228 2.52 14.87 6.17
C VAL A 228 3.19 16.04 5.45
N VAL A 229 4.45 15.87 5.08
CA VAL A 229 5.19 16.84 4.27
C VAL A 229 5.45 16.21 2.90
N VAL A 230 4.89 16.82 1.86
CA VAL A 230 5.10 16.44 0.47
C VAL A 230 6.27 17.22 -0.08
N VAL A 231 7.31 16.51 -0.51
CA VAL A 231 8.57 17.07 -0.99
C VAL A 231 8.73 16.73 -2.46
N THR A 232 8.99 17.75 -3.28
CA THR A 232 9.30 17.62 -4.71
C THR A 232 10.63 18.35 -5.02
N ASP A 233 11.03 18.44 -6.29
CA ASP A 233 12.21 19.22 -6.66
C ASP A 233 11.94 20.73 -6.57
N GLY A 234 12.27 21.33 -5.44
CA GLY A 234 12.22 22.78 -5.23
C GLY A 234 11.20 23.27 -4.21
N GLU A 235 10.37 22.40 -3.63
CA GLU A 235 9.32 22.78 -2.69
C GLU A 235 9.06 21.70 -1.63
N LYS A 236 8.51 22.16 -0.51
CA LYS A 236 7.99 21.33 0.57
C LYS A 236 6.62 21.85 0.95
N ILE A 237 5.61 21.02 0.80
CA ILE A 237 4.21 21.36 1.09
C ILE A 237 3.78 20.56 2.32
N LYS A 238 3.37 21.27 3.36
CA LYS A 238 2.76 20.64 4.53
C LYS A 238 1.28 20.39 4.25
N VAL A 239 0.85 19.14 4.37
CA VAL A 239 -0.55 18.72 4.24
C VAL A 239 -1.04 18.31 5.62
N CYS A 240 -2.04 19.02 6.14
CA CYS A 240 -2.63 18.76 7.44
C CYS A 240 -4.07 18.25 7.28
N ARG A 241 -4.48 17.41 8.23
CA ARG A 241 -5.86 17.02 8.46
C ARG A 241 -6.74 18.26 8.66
N ASP A 242 -7.99 18.22 8.20
CA ASP A 242 -8.97 19.27 8.48
C ASP A 242 -9.64 19.08 9.85
N GLU A 243 -10.14 20.16 10.43
CA GLU A 243 -10.93 20.14 11.68
C GLU A 243 -12.29 19.45 11.47
N GLN A 244 -12.75 19.34 10.21
CA GLN A 244 -14.04 18.78 9.80
C GLN A 244 -14.02 17.23 9.65
N HIS A 245 -13.18 16.55 10.42
CA HIS A 245 -13.02 15.10 10.48
C HIS A 245 -12.43 14.39 9.24
N SER A 246 -12.17 15.07 8.12
CA SER A 246 -11.55 14.43 6.94
C SER A 246 -10.14 13.90 7.26
N GLU A 247 -9.76 12.80 6.63
CA GLU A 247 -8.44 12.19 6.77
C GLU A 247 -7.38 12.99 6.00
N VAL A 248 -6.13 12.97 6.48
CA VAL A 248 -5.01 13.63 5.79
C VAL A 248 -4.83 13.11 4.36
N GLU A 249 -5.21 11.86 4.11
CA GLU A 249 -5.17 11.23 2.80
C GLU A 249 -6.06 11.94 1.76
N GLU A 250 -7.18 12.57 2.13
CA GLU A 250 -8.02 13.28 1.15
C GLU A 250 -7.24 14.38 0.43
N LYS A 251 -6.69 15.31 1.23
CA LYS A 251 -5.89 16.43 0.71
C LYS A 251 -4.58 15.96 0.08
N LEU A 252 -3.98 14.89 0.63
CA LEU A 252 -2.77 14.31 0.06
C LEU A 252 -3.04 13.76 -1.34
N ILE A 253 -4.12 12.99 -1.52
CA ILE A 253 -4.46 12.42 -2.83
C ILE A 253 -4.83 13.52 -3.81
N ASP A 254 -5.60 14.54 -3.42
CA ASP A 254 -5.91 15.67 -4.30
C ASP A 254 -4.64 16.34 -4.85
N LEU A 255 -3.66 16.63 -3.97
CA LEU A 255 -2.38 17.18 -4.37
C LEU A 255 -1.60 16.24 -5.31
N LEU A 256 -1.55 14.95 -5.01
CA LEU A 256 -0.83 13.98 -5.84
C LEU A 256 -1.49 13.78 -7.22
N VAL A 257 -2.81 13.86 -7.29
CA VAL A 257 -3.59 13.81 -8.54
C VAL A 257 -3.31 15.04 -9.40
N GLU A 258 -3.22 16.22 -8.79
CA GLU A 258 -2.80 17.45 -9.48
C GLU A 258 -1.39 17.30 -10.05
N ARG A 259 -0.42 16.83 -9.24
CA ARG A 259 0.97 16.66 -9.70
C ARG A 259 1.12 15.63 -10.80
N HIS A 260 0.39 14.53 -10.72
CA HIS A 260 0.38 13.54 -11.79
C HIS A 260 -0.23 14.11 -13.08
N SER A 261 -1.24 14.98 -12.96
CA SER A 261 -1.83 15.65 -14.12
C SER A 261 -0.89 16.64 -14.79
N GLN A 262 0.02 17.27 -14.03
CA GLN A 262 1.09 18.13 -14.57
C GLN A 262 2.24 17.32 -15.18
N TYR A 263 2.40 16.06 -14.74
CA TYR A 263 3.44 15.15 -15.25
C TYR A 263 3.07 14.49 -16.58
N ILE A 264 1.79 14.16 -16.78
CA ILE A 264 1.22 13.64 -18.03
C ILE A 264 1.26 14.70 -19.12
#